data_AF-A0A5N1KU19-F1
#
_entry.id   AF-A0A5N1KU19-F1
#
_cell.length_a   1.000
_cell.length_b   1.000
_cell.length_c   1.000
_cell.angle_alpha   90.00
_cell.angle_beta   90.00
_cell.angle_gamma   90.00
#
_symmetry.space_group_name_H-M   'P 1'
#
loop_
_entity.id
_entity.type
_entity.pdbx_description
1 polymer ?
#
loop_
_entity_poly.entity_id
_entity_poly.type
_entity_poly.pdbx_seq_one_letter_code
_entity_poly.pdbx_strand_id
1 'polypeptide(L)'
;MSAEVTEVLQQVQALESEGEVETTLADIGFTVTASDLDRNDFISVVKAVHNHPEWFTDFELRCSSPTIRLFGKSGTGVMTHSDGFEELTELDLSTDHDRAERGFNNYRDSDIERAAEFAYTLVNGLHNDDGQSVTITGIVDKSAIEEELVSTFPSVLQGEISVFLWPDPDTLGQWIQTKSITDVIDAFFAFEKLPIFVFESSVTPIFGASVVTSLEDINELGGEELADGRDKYQEAMQCARESTVWHDDLSPVPPAAVISVIDLISGFRPVLVYSVFGVFSSAVESRNGLIKFIVTSEPTTFTKQVNPHEVSQDYDSSAIEELVSAYEIYAEHEDKAAFRDFWRLAIANTCDDLLDLPNHVDEVRDYYRDLQVDAIEKNFDDLSDAIQQIHSFMTGLTNRVSDAATQLSRQIQTLLFTLIGTIIANLFLVLRWNNVTYVPPFSLFILAVLVGFYFPLIQDRIEDLSELRKEVEKDYEMYEAEIRRFSEQIFDFEELEGRKDSYIRIAKKKEGWAQDRLDLIFRLLMTIWGGLAIWSFVGYEAVSMQTIVGIVSLVGLIGIWYYHSKNEYFDLRYMVGCVAASLGALGVRILMVLGIGGF
;
A
#
# COMPACT_ATOMS: atom_id res chain seq x y z
N MET A 1 17.85 -38.82 8.13
CA MET A 1 16.68 -38.08 7.62
C MET A 1 16.66 -38.04 6.11
N SER A 2 17.29 -37.09 5.38
CA SER A 2 17.16 -37.05 3.90
C SER A 2 17.56 -38.36 3.23
N ALA A 3 18.68 -38.97 3.61
CA ALA A 3 19.12 -40.27 3.08
C ALA A 3 18.15 -41.45 3.40
N GLU A 4 17.47 -41.41 4.56
CA GLU A 4 16.50 -42.45 4.95
C GLU A 4 15.19 -42.28 4.18
N VAL A 5 14.73 -41.05 4.00
CA VAL A 5 13.58 -40.70 3.17
C VAL A 5 13.84 -41.08 1.71
N THR A 6 15.02 -40.74 1.18
CA THR A 6 15.44 -41.15 -0.17
C THR A 6 15.45 -42.67 -0.31
N GLU A 7 15.98 -43.40 0.67
CA GLU A 7 16.00 -44.86 0.65
C GLU A 7 14.58 -45.44 0.62
N VAL A 8 13.66 -44.94 1.46
CA VAL A 8 12.27 -45.43 1.50
C VAL A 8 11.53 -45.12 0.20
N LEU A 9 11.66 -43.91 -0.33
CA LEU A 9 10.95 -43.53 -1.55
C LEU A 9 11.50 -44.24 -2.79
N GLN A 10 12.83 -44.42 -2.89
CA GLN A 10 13.44 -45.25 -3.94
C GLN A 10 12.94 -46.69 -3.90
N GLN A 11 12.74 -47.25 -2.69
CA GLN A 11 12.19 -48.59 -2.54
C GLN A 11 10.73 -48.68 -3.01
N VAL A 12 9.94 -47.62 -2.82
CA VAL A 12 8.55 -47.56 -3.31
C VAL A 12 8.50 -47.32 -4.81
N GLN A 13 9.34 -46.44 -5.36
CA GLN A 13 9.45 -46.21 -6.79
C GLN A 13 9.95 -47.44 -7.56
N ALA A 14 10.87 -48.23 -6.98
CA ALA A 14 11.31 -49.48 -7.61
C ALA A 14 10.14 -50.46 -7.87
N LEU A 15 9.02 -50.30 -7.15
CA LEU A 15 7.81 -51.09 -7.35
C LEU A 15 7.04 -50.69 -8.61
N GLU A 16 7.31 -49.53 -9.21
CA GLU A 16 6.65 -49.06 -10.43
C GLU A 16 6.85 -50.00 -11.62
N SER A 17 8.01 -50.65 -11.74
CA SER A 17 8.26 -51.57 -12.85
C SER A 17 7.46 -52.87 -12.74
N GLU A 18 6.97 -53.21 -11.54
CA GLU A 18 6.34 -54.49 -11.21
C GLU A 18 4.85 -54.34 -10.84
N GLY A 19 4.29 -53.12 -10.84
CA GLY A 19 2.85 -52.92 -10.59
C GLY A 19 2.35 -51.50 -10.80
N GLU A 20 1.33 -51.11 -10.03
CA GLU A 20 0.67 -49.81 -10.15
C GLU A 20 1.10 -48.91 -9.00
N VAL A 21 1.67 -47.75 -9.33
CA VAL A 21 1.96 -46.67 -8.38
C VAL A 21 1.21 -45.42 -8.80
N GLU A 22 0.50 -44.82 -7.85
CA GLU A 22 -0.24 -43.57 -8.05
C GLU A 22 0.28 -42.53 -7.06
N THR A 23 0.84 -41.44 -7.60
CA THR A 23 1.29 -40.30 -6.79
C THR A 23 0.23 -39.21 -6.81
N THR A 24 -0.21 -38.81 -5.61
CA THR A 24 -1.16 -37.72 -5.40
C THR A 24 -0.51 -36.56 -4.65
N LEU A 25 -1.29 -35.55 -4.24
CA LEU A 25 -0.76 -34.43 -3.46
C LEU A 25 -0.26 -34.86 -2.07
N ALA A 26 -0.99 -35.76 -1.40
CA ALA A 26 -0.71 -36.17 -0.02
C ALA A 26 -0.06 -37.55 0.08
N ASP A 27 -0.24 -38.41 -0.92
CA ASP A 27 0.09 -39.83 -0.80
C ASP A 27 0.81 -40.39 -2.02
N ILE A 28 1.62 -41.44 -1.81
CA ILE A 28 2.09 -42.35 -2.86
C ILE A 28 1.50 -43.74 -2.58
N GLY A 29 0.51 -44.13 -3.38
CA GLY A 29 -0.11 -45.45 -3.30
C GLY A 29 0.62 -46.45 -4.20
N PHE A 30 0.85 -47.67 -3.72
CA PHE A 30 1.45 -48.73 -4.54
C PHE A 30 0.71 -50.05 -4.37
N THR A 31 0.62 -50.81 -5.46
CA THR A 31 0.07 -52.17 -5.51
C THR A 31 0.93 -53.04 -6.42
N VAL A 32 1.52 -54.09 -5.87
CA VAL A 32 2.39 -55.03 -6.62
C VAL A 32 2.10 -56.47 -6.25
N THR A 33 2.33 -57.38 -7.20
CA THR A 33 2.32 -58.81 -6.90
C THR A 33 3.62 -59.16 -6.17
N ALA A 34 3.51 -59.67 -4.95
CA ALA A 34 4.65 -59.93 -4.07
C ALA A 34 5.61 -60.99 -4.63
N SER A 35 5.13 -61.90 -5.49
CA SER A 35 5.94 -62.92 -6.15
C SER A 35 6.79 -62.38 -7.31
N ASP A 36 6.45 -61.21 -7.83
CA ASP A 36 7.17 -60.60 -8.96
C ASP A 36 8.37 -59.78 -8.45
N LEU A 37 8.35 -59.39 -7.17
CA LEU A 37 9.48 -58.74 -6.50
C LEU A 37 10.61 -59.73 -6.22
N ASP A 38 11.85 -59.25 -6.38
CA ASP A 38 13.00 -59.98 -5.91
C ASP A 38 13.07 -60.00 -4.37
N ARG A 39 13.91 -60.88 -3.83
CA ARG A 39 14.08 -61.04 -2.38
C ARG A 39 14.48 -59.74 -1.68
N ASN A 40 15.38 -58.98 -2.28
CA ASN A 40 15.93 -57.79 -1.65
C ASN A 40 14.89 -56.66 -1.67
N ASP A 41 14.18 -56.48 -2.78
CA ASP A 41 13.13 -55.47 -2.91
C ASP A 41 11.99 -55.72 -1.93
N PHE A 42 11.51 -56.97 -1.83
CA PHE A 42 10.49 -57.34 -0.85
C PHE A 42 10.93 -57.03 0.59
N ILE A 43 12.14 -57.45 0.96
CA ILE A 43 12.67 -57.25 2.31
C ILE A 43 12.81 -55.75 2.61
N SER A 44 13.26 -54.98 1.62
CA SER A 44 13.47 -53.54 1.75
C SER A 44 12.16 -52.81 2.05
N VAL A 45 11.10 -53.09 1.30
CA VAL A 45 9.75 -52.50 1.55
C VAL A 45 9.23 -52.86 2.94
N VAL A 46 9.29 -54.13 3.35
CA VAL A 46 8.83 -54.54 4.70
C VAL A 46 9.64 -53.86 5.80
N LYS A 47 10.95 -53.71 5.58
CA LYS A 47 11.85 -53.03 6.51
C LYS A 47 11.55 -51.53 6.60
N ALA A 48 11.28 -50.85 5.49
CA ALA A 48 10.87 -49.45 5.47
C ALA A 48 9.61 -49.23 6.31
N VAL A 49 8.56 -50.00 6.07
CA VAL A 49 7.28 -49.88 6.80
C VAL A 49 7.46 -50.19 8.30
N HIS A 50 8.33 -51.15 8.64
CA HIS A 50 8.56 -51.51 10.03
C HIS A 50 9.40 -50.48 10.79
N ASN A 51 10.43 -49.91 10.15
CA ASN A 51 11.33 -48.95 10.77
C ASN A 51 10.74 -47.53 10.82
N HIS A 52 9.92 -47.18 9.84
CA HIS A 52 9.29 -45.86 9.71
C HIS A 52 7.76 -45.96 9.54
N PRO A 53 7.03 -46.60 10.49
CA PRO A 53 5.58 -46.78 10.38
C PRO A 53 4.79 -45.47 10.31
N GLU A 54 5.37 -44.36 10.77
CA GLU A 54 4.81 -43.01 10.69
C GLU A 54 4.73 -42.47 9.26
N TRP A 55 5.60 -42.91 8.34
CA TRP A 55 5.60 -42.46 6.94
C TRP A 55 4.65 -43.24 6.04
N PHE A 56 3.97 -44.26 6.57
CA PHE A 56 2.99 -45.04 5.82
C PHE A 56 1.64 -44.85 6.45
N THR A 57 0.60 -44.51 5.71
CA THR A 57 -0.77 -44.51 6.22
C THR A 57 -1.28 -45.94 6.37
N ASP A 58 -1.03 -46.77 5.35
CA ASP A 58 -1.48 -48.17 5.26
C ASP A 58 -0.40 -49.06 4.62
N PHE A 59 -0.41 -50.34 4.98
CA PHE A 59 0.36 -51.40 4.35
C PHE A 59 -0.30 -52.74 4.63
N GLU A 60 -0.42 -53.58 3.60
CA GLU A 60 -1.07 -54.88 3.68
C GLU A 60 -0.42 -55.87 2.69
N LEU A 61 -0.07 -57.05 3.18
CA LEU A 61 0.29 -58.23 2.38
C LEU A 61 -0.87 -59.23 2.46
N ARG A 62 -1.45 -59.60 1.33
CA ARG A 62 -2.63 -60.49 1.29
C ARG A 62 -2.62 -61.47 0.13
N CYS A 63 -3.20 -62.65 0.31
CA CYS A 63 -3.55 -63.53 -0.80
C CYS A 63 -4.69 -62.93 -1.63
N SER A 64 -4.66 -63.13 -2.94
CA SER A 64 -5.65 -62.56 -3.85
C SER A 64 -6.94 -63.38 -3.93
N SER A 65 -6.86 -64.72 -3.79
CA SER A 65 -8.02 -65.60 -3.92
C SER A 65 -7.84 -66.94 -3.17
N PRO A 66 -8.44 -67.12 -1.99
CA PRO A 66 -9.30 -66.17 -1.27
C PRO A 66 -8.53 -64.96 -0.75
N THR A 67 -9.25 -63.87 -0.48
CA THR A 67 -8.66 -62.65 0.08
C THR A 67 -8.34 -62.85 1.56
N ILE A 68 -7.09 -63.25 1.85
CA ILE A 68 -6.59 -63.53 3.19
C ILE A 68 -5.49 -62.54 3.54
N ARG A 69 -5.66 -61.79 4.64
CA ARG A 69 -4.69 -60.81 5.11
C ARG A 69 -3.60 -61.53 5.90
N LEU A 70 -2.33 -61.35 5.53
CA LEU A 70 -1.21 -62.07 6.15
C LEU A 70 -0.42 -61.14 7.07
N PHE A 71 -0.04 -59.97 6.54
CA PHE A 71 0.70 -58.96 7.29
C PHE A 71 0.09 -57.60 7.03
N GLY A 72 0.22 -56.69 7.99
CA GLY A 72 -0.25 -55.33 7.82
C GLY A 72 0.45 -54.34 8.74
N LYS A 73 0.29 -53.05 8.46
CA LYS A 73 0.81 -51.99 9.32
C LYS A 73 0.08 -51.98 10.67
N SER A 74 0.85 -51.80 11.73
CA SER A 74 0.37 -51.31 13.02
C SER A 74 1.12 -50.02 13.39
N GLY A 75 0.67 -49.30 14.42
CA GLY A 75 1.36 -48.09 14.90
C GLY A 75 2.81 -48.31 15.38
N THR A 76 3.28 -49.56 15.50
CA THR A 76 4.65 -49.92 15.88
C THR A 76 5.40 -50.68 14.78
N GLY A 77 4.94 -50.62 13.52
CA GLY A 77 5.52 -51.35 12.39
C GLY A 77 4.66 -52.50 11.89
N VAL A 78 5.22 -53.35 11.02
CA VAL A 78 4.49 -54.47 10.38
C VAL A 78 4.15 -55.58 11.36
N MET A 79 2.91 -56.06 11.38
CA MET A 79 2.43 -57.16 12.24
C MET A 79 1.71 -58.24 11.44
N THR A 80 1.66 -59.44 12.01
CA THR A 80 0.93 -60.58 11.46
C THR A 80 -0.57 -60.45 11.74
N HIS A 81 -1.39 -60.87 10.77
CA HIS A 81 -2.82 -61.08 10.96
C HIS A 81 -3.06 -62.54 11.32
N SER A 82 -3.11 -62.85 12.62
CA SER A 82 -3.33 -64.21 13.13
C SER A 82 -4.55 -64.89 12.49
N ASP A 83 -5.65 -64.17 12.35
CA ASP A 83 -6.88 -64.68 11.75
C ASP A 83 -6.65 -65.15 10.31
N GLY A 84 -5.80 -64.47 9.54
CA GLY A 84 -5.47 -64.88 8.19
C GLY A 84 -4.53 -66.08 8.12
N PHE A 85 -3.63 -66.25 9.10
CA PHE A 85 -2.84 -67.47 9.22
C PHE A 85 -3.70 -68.67 9.62
N GLU A 86 -4.71 -68.47 10.48
CA GLU A 86 -5.72 -69.50 10.78
C GLU A 86 -6.50 -69.90 9.52
N GLU A 87 -6.92 -68.93 8.69
CA GLU A 87 -7.58 -69.18 7.41
C GLU A 87 -6.68 -69.94 6.42
N LEU A 88 -5.37 -69.66 6.37
CA LEU A 88 -4.42 -70.42 5.55
C LEU A 88 -4.32 -71.89 5.97
N THR A 89 -4.41 -72.19 7.27
CA THR A 89 -4.38 -73.57 7.78
C THR A 89 -5.58 -74.39 7.31
N GLU A 90 -6.72 -73.74 7.06
CA GLU A 90 -7.93 -74.40 6.57
C GLU A 90 -7.86 -74.79 5.08
N LEU A 91 -6.90 -74.24 4.32
CA LEU A 91 -6.80 -74.39 2.86
C LEU A 91 -6.00 -75.62 2.38
N ASP A 92 -5.52 -76.48 3.29
CA ASP A 92 -4.72 -77.70 2.98
C ASP A 92 -3.52 -77.42 2.05
N LEU A 93 -2.79 -76.34 2.36
CA LEU A 93 -1.64 -75.85 1.60
C LEU A 93 -0.37 -76.63 1.95
N SER A 94 0.52 -76.78 0.97
CA SER A 94 1.82 -77.44 1.14
C SER A 94 2.87 -76.54 1.80
N THR A 95 2.70 -75.22 1.73
CA THR A 95 3.58 -74.23 2.36
C THR A 95 3.44 -74.21 3.89
N ASP A 96 4.57 -74.25 4.60
CA ASP A 96 4.66 -74.18 6.07
C ASP A 96 4.45 -72.73 6.58
N HIS A 97 3.19 -72.31 6.62
CA HIS A 97 2.78 -70.97 7.05
C HIS A 97 2.96 -70.73 8.55
N ASP A 98 2.78 -71.76 9.40
CA ASP A 98 3.04 -71.70 10.84
C ASP A 98 4.50 -71.34 11.16
N ARG A 99 5.44 -71.87 10.36
CA ARG A 99 6.86 -71.55 10.52
C ARG A 99 7.14 -70.11 10.10
N ALA A 100 6.49 -69.63 9.04
CA ALA A 100 6.67 -68.26 8.58
C ALA A 100 6.11 -67.24 9.59
N GLU A 101 4.90 -67.46 10.12
CA GLU A 101 4.28 -66.60 11.13
C GLU A 101 5.14 -66.50 12.40
N ARG A 102 5.51 -67.66 12.97
CA ARG A 102 6.35 -67.71 14.16
C ARG A 102 7.74 -67.14 13.91
N GLY A 103 8.31 -67.41 12.74
CA GLY A 103 9.59 -66.86 12.31
C GLY A 103 9.55 -65.34 12.28
N PHE A 104 8.57 -64.76 11.60
CA PHE A 104 8.37 -63.32 11.54
C PHE A 104 8.22 -62.72 12.94
N ASN A 105 7.26 -63.22 13.74
CA ASN A 105 6.97 -62.69 15.07
C ASN A 105 8.15 -62.80 16.06
N ASN A 106 8.98 -63.85 15.95
CA ASN A 106 10.15 -64.01 16.82
C ASN A 106 11.28 -63.04 16.52
N TYR A 107 11.45 -62.66 15.24
CA TYR A 107 12.57 -61.83 14.81
C TYR A 107 12.20 -60.37 14.62
N ARG A 108 10.94 -60.04 14.37
CA ARG A 108 10.46 -58.70 13.98
C ARG A 108 11.10 -57.56 14.79
N ASP A 109 11.00 -57.62 16.11
CA ASP A 109 11.46 -56.53 16.99
C ASP A 109 13.00 -56.49 17.19
N SER A 110 13.73 -57.51 16.70
CA SER A 110 15.17 -57.68 16.94
C SER A 110 16.03 -57.68 15.67
N ASP A 111 15.47 -58.15 14.56
CA ASP A 111 16.11 -58.38 13.26
C ASP A 111 15.02 -58.45 12.20
N ILE A 112 14.53 -57.27 11.79
CA ILE A 112 13.44 -57.15 10.81
C ILE A 112 13.81 -57.73 9.45
N GLU A 113 15.08 -57.67 9.06
CA GLU A 113 15.57 -58.25 7.80
C GLU A 113 15.32 -59.76 7.80
N ARG A 114 15.71 -60.43 8.89
CA ARG A 114 15.44 -61.85 9.08
C ARG A 114 13.96 -62.17 9.22
N ALA A 115 13.17 -61.31 9.85
CA ALA A 115 11.71 -61.50 9.92
C ALA A 115 11.09 -61.44 8.51
N ALA A 116 11.48 -60.44 7.70
CA ALA A 116 11.02 -60.27 6.33
C ALA A 116 11.43 -61.45 5.43
N GLU A 117 12.56 -62.12 5.68
CA GLU A 117 12.91 -63.37 4.98
C GLU A 117 11.87 -64.47 5.17
N PHE A 118 11.28 -64.60 6.37
CA PHE A 118 10.22 -65.57 6.61
C PHE A 118 8.94 -65.21 5.83
N ALA A 119 8.59 -63.92 5.77
CA ALA A 119 7.46 -63.46 4.96
C ALA A 119 7.71 -63.69 3.46
N TYR A 120 8.92 -63.41 2.95
CA TYR A 120 9.28 -63.69 1.56
C TYR A 120 9.27 -65.19 1.24
N THR A 121 9.74 -66.03 2.16
CA THR A 121 9.69 -67.49 2.01
C THR A 121 8.25 -67.98 1.93
N LEU A 122 7.35 -67.41 2.74
CA LEU A 122 5.91 -67.70 2.67
C LEU A 122 5.33 -67.30 1.31
N VAL A 123 5.57 -66.07 0.85
CA VAL A 123 5.09 -65.57 -0.45
C VAL A 123 5.53 -66.51 -1.58
N ASN A 124 6.80 -66.91 -1.57
CA ASN A 124 7.33 -67.82 -2.60
C ASN A 124 6.76 -69.23 -2.52
N GLY A 125 6.57 -69.79 -1.32
CA GLY A 125 5.92 -71.09 -1.17
C GLY A 125 4.48 -71.04 -1.68
N LEU A 126 3.72 -70.03 -1.24
CA LEU A 126 2.34 -69.81 -1.66
C LEU A 126 2.24 -69.70 -3.19
N HIS A 127 3.16 -68.99 -3.84
CA HIS A 127 3.17 -68.86 -5.29
C HIS A 127 3.61 -70.16 -6.01
N ASN A 128 4.77 -70.71 -5.66
CA ASN A 128 5.39 -71.79 -6.43
C ASN A 128 4.81 -73.16 -6.12
N ASP A 129 4.50 -73.43 -4.85
CA ASP A 129 4.06 -74.75 -4.39
C ASP A 129 2.53 -74.85 -4.37
N ASP A 130 1.83 -73.76 -4.04
CA ASP A 130 0.37 -73.74 -3.86
C ASP A 130 -0.41 -72.94 -4.92
N GLY A 131 0.27 -72.27 -5.86
CA GLY A 131 -0.35 -71.52 -6.96
C GLY A 131 -1.16 -70.29 -6.53
N GLN A 132 -0.93 -69.79 -5.31
CA GLN A 132 -1.60 -68.61 -4.75
C GLN A 132 -0.87 -67.34 -5.19
N SER A 133 -1.65 -66.33 -5.59
CA SER A 133 -1.12 -64.98 -5.82
C SER A 133 -1.17 -64.20 -4.51
N VAL A 134 -0.07 -63.52 -4.18
CA VAL A 134 0.03 -62.64 -3.02
C VAL A 134 0.31 -61.23 -3.52
N THR A 135 -0.39 -60.25 -2.98
CA THR A 135 -0.27 -58.84 -3.35
C THR A 135 0.19 -58.04 -2.13
N ILE A 136 1.09 -57.08 -2.37
CA ILE A 136 1.43 -56.02 -1.45
C ILE A 136 0.68 -54.77 -1.88
N THR A 137 0.01 -54.13 -0.94
CA THR A 137 -0.57 -52.80 -1.10
C THR A 137 -0.07 -51.89 0.01
N GLY A 138 0.26 -50.63 -0.30
CA GLY A 138 0.63 -49.66 0.72
C GLY A 138 0.41 -48.23 0.27
N ILE A 139 0.42 -47.32 1.25
CA ILE A 139 0.24 -45.88 1.06
C ILE A 139 1.31 -45.17 1.88
N VAL A 140 2.21 -44.47 1.21
CA VAL A 140 3.17 -43.55 1.85
C VAL A 140 2.47 -42.22 2.09
N ASP A 141 2.52 -41.74 3.33
CA ASP A 141 2.03 -40.42 3.74
C ASP A 141 3.13 -39.39 3.48
N LYS A 142 2.99 -38.64 2.38
CA LYS A 142 3.96 -37.59 2.05
C LYS A 142 3.87 -36.43 3.03
N SER A 143 2.69 -36.13 3.57
CA SER A 143 2.53 -35.03 4.51
C SER A 143 3.31 -35.27 5.81
N ALA A 144 3.36 -36.52 6.29
CA ALA A 144 4.21 -36.88 7.42
C ALA A 144 5.70 -36.64 7.13
N ILE A 145 6.16 -36.99 5.92
CA ILE A 145 7.54 -36.76 5.48
C ILE A 145 7.83 -35.27 5.28
N GLU A 146 6.92 -34.53 4.64
CA GLU A 146 7.02 -33.09 4.40
C GLU A 146 7.09 -32.30 5.72
N GLU A 147 6.30 -32.66 6.74
CA GLU A 147 6.38 -32.07 8.08
C GLU A 147 7.75 -32.32 8.73
N GLU A 148 8.30 -33.52 8.58
CA GLU A 148 9.63 -33.85 9.08
C GLU A 148 10.72 -33.06 8.33
N LEU A 149 10.59 -32.90 7.00
CA LEU A 149 11.46 -32.06 6.19
C LEU A 149 11.38 -30.60 6.62
N VAL A 150 10.19 -30.06 6.88
CA VAL A 150 10.02 -28.70 7.41
C VAL A 150 10.80 -28.51 8.71
N SER A 151 10.84 -29.54 9.58
CA SER A 151 11.54 -29.47 10.86
C SER A 151 13.07 -29.27 10.74
N THR A 152 13.66 -29.56 9.58
CA THR A 152 15.10 -29.35 9.32
C THR A 152 15.47 -27.89 9.07
N PHE A 153 14.51 -27.07 8.62
CA PHE A 153 14.74 -25.66 8.37
C PHE A 153 14.81 -24.85 9.68
N PRO A 154 15.46 -23.67 9.66
CA PRO A 154 15.46 -22.77 10.81
C PRO A 154 14.06 -22.51 11.35
N SER A 155 13.87 -22.55 12.67
CA SER A 155 12.55 -22.45 13.32
C SER A 155 11.76 -21.20 12.97
N VAL A 156 12.44 -20.11 12.58
CA VAL A 156 11.81 -18.87 12.12
C VAL A 156 11.09 -19.06 10.78
N LEU A 157 11.59 -19.94 9.91
CA LEU A 157 11.06 -20.18 8.57
C LEU A 157 10.02 -21.32 8.51
N GLN A 158 9.96 -22.19 9.53
CA GLN A 158 9.08 -23.37 9.54
C GLN A 158 7.58 -23.03 9.37
N GLY A 159 7.16 -21.84 9.82
CA GLY A 159 5.78 -21.35 9.63
C GLY A 159 5.54 -20.62 8.31
N GLU A 160 6.60 -20.30 7.57
CA GLU A 160 6.61 -19.39 6.41
C GLU A 160 6.91 -20.15 5.10
N ILE A 161 7.03 -21.47 5.14
CA ILE A 161 7.29 -22.33 3.98
C ILE A 161 6.28 -23.47 3.89
N SER A 162 6.08 -23.97 2.69
CA SER A 162 5.36 -25.22 2.42
C SER A 162 6.27 -26.11 1.57
N VAL A 163 6.53 -27.33 2.03
CA VAL A 163 7.34 -28.32 1.31
C VAL A 163 6.41 -29.27 0.57
N PHE A 164 6.67 -29.51 -0.71
CA PHE A 164 5.90 -30.42 -1.56
C PHE A 164 6.85 -31.46 -2.15
N LEU A 165 6.67 -32.70 -1.74
CA LEU A 165 7.50 -33.82 -2.15
C LEU A 165 6.91 -34.53 -3.38
N TRP A 166 7.76 -34.72 -4.38
CA TRP A 166 7.41 -35.42 -5.62
C TRP A 166 8.56 -36.34 -6.09
N PRO A 167 8.24 -37.47 -6.73
CA PRO A 167 9.23 -38.33 -7.39
C PRO A 167 10.17 -37.56 -8.31
N ASP A 168 9.58 -36.84 -9.25
CA ASP A 168 10.26 -36.12 -10.32
C ASP A 168 9.34 -35.02 -10.88
N PRO A 169 9.89 -34.06 -11.66
CA PRO A 169 9.10 -32.97 -12.23
C PRO A 169 8.00 -33.41 -13.22
N ASP A 170 8.18 -34.52 -13.95
CA ASP A 170 7.20 -35.00 -14.92
C ASP A 170 5.98 -35.58 -14.20
N THR A 171 6.17 -36.31 -13.10
CA THR A 171 5.08 -36.85 -12.27
C THR A 171 4.22 -35.73 -11.67
N LEU A 172 4.84 -34.67 -11.14
CA LEU A 172 4.12 -33.46 -10.73
C LEU A 172 3.37 -32.82 -11.91
N GLY A 173 4.04 -32.72 -13.06
CA GLY A 173 3.46 -32.17 -14.28
C GLY A 173 2.21 -32.91 -14.75
N GLN A 174 2.23 -34.25 -14.71
CA GLN A 174 1.07 -35.09 -15.02
C GLN A 174 -0.06 -34.87 -14.02
N TRP A 175 0.24 -34.82 -12.71
CA TRP A 175 -0.77 -34.55 -11.70
C TRP A 175 -1.48 -33.22 -11.96
N ILE A 176 -0.73 -32.15 -12.23
CA ILE A 176 -1.28 -30.82 -12.55
C ILE A 176 -2.25 -30.90 -13.74
N GLN A 177 -1.92 -31.65 -14.78
CA GLN A 177 -2.78 -31.81 -15.97
C GLN A 177 -4.11 -32.52 -15.68
N THR A 178 -4.20 -33.31 -14.60
CA THR A 178 -5.44 -34.00 -14.20
C THR A 178 -6.37 -33.15 -13.32
N LYS A 179 -5.89 -32.01 -12.82
CA LYS A 179 -6.61 -31.15 -11.88
C LYS A 179 -7.13 -29.89 -12.57
N SER A 180 -8.10 -29.24 -11.94
CA SER A 180 -8.49 -27.90 -12.38
C SER A 180 -7.43 -26.89 -11.95
N ILE A 181 -7.32 -25.78 -12.69
CA ILE A 181 -6.32 -24.76 -12.39
C ILE A 181 -6.48 -24.18 -10.98
N THR A 182 -7.72 -24.05 -10.49
CA THR A 182 -8.00 -23.56 -9.14
C THR A 182 -7.51 -24.54 -8.07
N ASP A 183 -7.71 -25.85 -8.27
CA ASP A 183 -7.23 -26.87 -7.32
C ASP A 183 -5.69 -26.88 -7.25
N VAL A 184 -5.02 -26.66 -8.38
CA VAL A 184 -3.54 -26.58 -8.45
C VAL A 184 -3.04 -25.36 -7.70
N ILE A 185 -3.69 -24.21 -7.90
CA ILE A 185 -3.31 -22.96 -7.24
C ILE A 185 -3.47 -23.07 -5.73
N ASP A 186 -4.63 -23.54 -5.28
CA ASP A 186 -4.94 -23.66 -3.85
C ASP A 186 -4.07 -24.71 -3.15
N ALA A 187 -3.59 -25.72 -3.89
CA ALA A 187 -2.68 -26.72 -3.37
C ALA A 187 -1.29 -26.16 -3.07
N PHE A 188 -0.74 -25.31 -3.96
CA PHE A 188 0.68 -24.93 -3.91
C PHE A 188 0.96 -23.49 -3.48
N PHE A 189 0.10 -22.54 -3.83
CA PHE A 189 0.41 -21.10 -3.76
C PHE A 189 -0.38 -20.41 -2.66
N ALA A 190 0.01 -20.67 -1.41
CA ALA A 190 -0.54 -19.96 -0.25
C ALA A 190 0.12 -18.58 -0.10
N PHE A 191 -0.66 -17.55 0.26
CA PHE A 191 -0.16 -16.17 0.37
C PHE A 191 1.01 -16.00 1.35
N GLU A 192 0.96 -16.67 2.50
CA GLU A 192 1.95 -16.48 3.57
C GLU A 192 3.13 -17.45 3.49
N LYS A 193 3.05 -18.50 2.66
CA LYS A 193 4.00 -19.61 2.67
C LYS A 193 4.70 -19.76 1.32
N LEU A 194 6.03 -19.64 1.33
CA LEU A 194 6.87 -19.90 0.16
C LEU A 194 6.76 -21.39 -0.24
N PRO A 195 6.37 -21.72 -1.47
CA PRO A 195 6.39 -23.10 -1.95
C PRO A 195 7.82 -23.58 -2.24
N ILE A 196 8.16 -24.74 -1.69
CA ILE A 196 9.42 -25.46 -1.91
C ILE A 196 9.08 -26.82 -2.51
N PHE A 197 9.40 -27.00 -3.79
CA PHE A 197 9.24 -28.28 -4.47
C PHE A 197 10.51 -29.10 -4.29
N VAL A 198 10.36 -30.26 -3.67
CA VAL A 198 11.46 -31.20 -3.39
C VAL A 198 11.27 -32.43 -4.25
N PHE A 199 12.27 -32.72 -5.07
CA PHE A 199 12.25 -33.88 -5.95
C PHE A 199 13.19 -34.97 -5.44
N GLU A 200 12.77 -36.23 -5.54
CA GLU A 200 13.67 -37.35 -5.27
C GLU A 200 14.75 -37.47 -6.34
N SER A 201 14.36 -37.25 -7.60
CA SER A 201 15.30 -37.14 -8.71
C SER A 201 16.24 -35.95 -8.52
N SER A 202 17.51 -36.10 -8.91
CA SER A 202 18.47 -35.00 -8.88
C SER A 202 18.04 -33.90 -9.87
N VAL A 203 17.90 -32.68 -9.34
CA VAL A 203 17.57 -31.47 -10.10
C VAL A 203 18.56 -30.37 -9.77
N THR A 204 18.70 -29.40 -10.68
CA THR A 204 19.48 -28.19 -10.37
C THR A 204 18.66 -27.31 -9.43
N PRO A 205 19.17 -26.90 -8.26
CA PRO A 205 18.44 -26.04 -7.35
C PRO A 205 18.11 -24.68 -7.97
N ILE A 206 16.88 -24.21 -7.74
CA ILE A 206 16.38 -22.92 -8.22
C ILE A 206 15.89 -22.12 -7.01
N PHE A 207 16.34 -20.87 -6.91
CA PHE A 207 15.98 -19.96 -5.81
C PHE A 207 15.32 -18.70 -6.38
N GLY A 208 14.00 -18.61 -6.22
CA GLY A 208 13.20 -17.46 -6.66
C GLY A 208 12.01 -17.23 -5.76
N ALA A 209 10.91 -16.71 -6.33
CA ALA A 209 9.61 -16.68 -5.67
C ALA A 209 8.95 -18.08 -5.60
N SER A 210 9.65 -19.11 -6.04
CA SER A 210 9.45 -20.51 -5.66
C SER A 210 10.81 -21.17 -5.61
N VAL A 211 10.95 -22.17 -4.75
CA VAL A 211 12.22 -22.89 -4.59
C VAL A 211 12.06 -24.30 -5.12
N VAL A 212 13.05 -24.77 -5.87
CA VAL A 212 13.13 -26.17 -6.30
C VAL A 212 14.47 -26.73 -5.83
N THR A 213 14.44 -27.95 -5.29
CA THR A 213 15.66 -28.65 -4.90
C THR A 213 15.49 -30.17 -5.00
N SER A 214 16.60 -30.89 -4.95
CA SER A 214 16.60 -32.34 -4.75
C SER A 214 16.49 -32.66 -3.26
N LEU A 215 15.94 -33.82 -2.93
CA LEU A 215 15.88 -34.33 -1.56
C LEU A 215 17.28 -34.50 -0.94
N GLU A 216 18.28 -34.86 -1.76
CA GLU A 216 19.68 -34.98 -1.33
C GLU A 216 20.26 -33.63 -0.90
N ASP A 217 19.86 -32.54 -1.57
CA ASP A 217 20.41 -31.20 -1.41
C ASP A 217 19.58 -30.33 -0.43
N ILE A 218 18.47 -30.84 0.10
CA ILE A 218 17.54 -30.06 0.95
C ILE A 218 18.23 -29.49 2.21
N ASN A 219 19.18 -30.23 2.78
CA ASN A 219 19.92 -29.80 3.97
C ASN A 219 20.97 -28.71 3.65
N GLU A 220 21.29 -28.51 2.37
CA GLU A 220 22.23 -27.50 1.91
C GLU A 220 21.56 -26.15 1.65
N LEU A 221 20.22 -26.10 1.65
CA LEU A 221 19.46 -24.87 1.49
C LEU A 221 19.79 -23.88 2.63
N GLY A 222 20.43 -22.77 2.28
CA GLY A 222 20.83 -21.74 3.22
C GLY A 222 19.62 -21.01 3.81
N GLY A 223 19.64 -20.78 5.13
CA GLY A 223 18.57 -20.02 5.80
C GLY A 223 18.41 -18.57 5.30
N GLU A 224 19.50 -17.95 4.82
CA GLU A 224 19.47 -16.60 4.23
C GLU A 224 18.83 -16.61 2.84
N GLU A 225 19.20 -17.56 1.97
CA GLU A 225 18.63 -17.69 0.62
C GLU A 225 17.13 -17.99 0.64
N LEU A 226 16.67 -18.80 1.61
CA LEU A 226 15.25 -19.08 1.82
C LEU A 226 14.50 -17.87 2.37
N ALA A 227 15.11 -17.08 3.27
CA ALA A 227 14.50 -15.86 3.77
C ALA A 227 14.34 -14.82 2.64
N ASP A 228 15.37 -14.65 1.80
CA ASP A 228 15.31 -13.78 0.63
C ASP A 228 14.26 -14.25 -0.39
N GLY A 229 14.18 -15.57 -0.63
CA GLY A 229 13.13 -16.16 -1.49
C GLY A 229 11.73 -15.92 -0.94
N ARG A 230 11.56 -16.04 0.38
CA ARG A 230 10.29 -15.78 1.07
C ARG A 230 9.88 -14.33 0.94
N ASP A 231 10.79 -13.39 1.16
CA ASP A 231 10.52 -11.95 1.03
C ASP A 231 10.11 -11.60 -0.41
N LYS A 232 10.85 -12.12 -1.42
CA LYS A 232 10.50 -11.96 -2.84
C LYS A 232 9.12 -12.52 -3.17
N TYR A 233 8.80 -13.71 -2.65
CA TYR A 233 7.50 -14.33 -2.88
C TYR A 233 6.35 -13.51 -2.27
N GLN A 234 6.52 -13.04 -1.03
CA GLN A 234 5.51 -12.22 -0.35
C GLN A 234 5.30 -10.88 -1.05
N GLU A 235 6.37 -10.21 -1.48
CA GLU A 235 6.29 -8.97 -2.25
C GLU A 235 5.54 -9.19 -3.57
N ALA A 236 5.91 -10.23 -4.34
CA ALA A 236 5.25 -10.55 -5.61
C ALA A 236 3.77 -10.93 -5.41
N MET A 237 3.45 -11.70 -4.37
CA MET A 237 2.06 -12.03 -3.98
C MET A 237 1.26 -10.77 -3.66
N GLN A 238 1.85 -9.82 -2.92
CA GLN A 238 1.21 -8.56 -2.60
C GLN A 238 0.96 -7.72 -3.86
N CYS A 239 1.94 -7.60 -4.76
CA CYS A 239 1.78 -6.93 -6.05
C CYS A 239 0.68 -7.57 -6.92
N ALA A 240 0.65 -8.90 -7.03
CA ALA A 240 -0.38 -9.62 -7.78
C ALA A 240 -1.79 -9.41 -7.19
N ARG A 241 -1.90 -9.30 -5.87
CA ARG A 241 -3.16 -9.04 -5.17
C ARG A 241 -3.62 -7.59 -5.32
N GLU A 242 -2.71 -6.63 -5.26
CA GLU A 242 -3.03 -5.20 -5.37
C GLU A 242 -3.26 -4.75 -6.81
N SER A 243 -2.65 -5.43 -7.77
CA SER A 243 -2.85 -5.14 -9.19
C SER A 243 -4.27 -5.46 -9.64
N THR A 244 -4.84 -6.57 -9.19
CA THR A 244 -6.03 -7.19 -9.81
C THR A 244 -7.12 -7.49 -8.78
N VAL A 245 -8.39 -7.29 -9.14
CA VAL A 245 -9.51 -7.69 -8.29
C VAL A 245 -9.83 -9.17 -8.50
N TRP A 246 -9.51 -9.99 -7.51
CA TRP A 246 -9.79 -11.43 -7.53
C TRP A 246 -11.14 -11.73 -6.87
N HIS A 247 -12.06 -12.34 -7.61
CA HIS A 247 -13.39 -12.72 -7.15
C HIS A 247 -13.51 -14.24 -6.91
N ASP A 248 -14.63 -14.67 -6.30
CA ASP A 248 -14.99 -16.08 -6.11
C ASP A 248 -13.95 -16.92 -5.36
N ASP A 249 -13.29 -16.31 -4.37
CA ASP A 249 -12.22 -16.90 -3.56
C ASP A 249 -10.99 -17.37 -4.36
N LEU A 250 -10.82 -16.88 -5.59
CA LEU A 250 -9.63 -17.16 -6.40
C LEU A 250 -8.37 -16.57 -5.75
N SER A 251 -7.35 -17.42 -5.60
CA SER A 251 -6.05 -17.01 -5.08
C SER A 251 -5.21 -16.33 -6.16
N PRO A 252 -4.61 -15.15 -5.90
CA PRO A 252 -3.63 -14.56 -6.79
C PRO A 252 -2.40 -15.47 -6.86
N VAL A 253 -1.80 -15.61 -8.04
CA VAL A 253 -0.47 -16.23 -8.20
C VAL A 253 0.41 -15.27 -8.98
N PRO A 254 1.56 -14.84 -8.44
CA PRO A 254 2.47 -13.97 -9.17
C PRO A 254 3.19 -14.77 -10.25
N PRO A 255 3.31 -14.25 -11.48
CA PRO A 255 4.06 -14.93 -12.53
C PRO A 255 5.52 -15.23 -12.13
N ALA A 256 6.13 -14.36 -11.32
CA ALA A 256 7.48 -14.56 -10.78
C ALA A 256 7.65 -15.88 -9.98
N ALA A 257 6.60 -16.40 -9.34
CA ALA A 257 6.66 -17.69 -8.65
C ALA A 257 6.71 -18.88 -9.62
N VAL A 258 6.23 -18.70 -10.85
CA VAL A 258 6.11 -19.78 -11.83
C VAL A 258 7.23 -19.74 -12.85
N ILE A 259 7.63 -18.55 -13.30
CA ILE A 259 8.63 -18.36 -14.38
C ILE A 259 9.96 -19.03 -14.03
N SER A 260 10.42 -18.94 -12.78
CA SER A 260 11.70 -19.52 -12.41
C SER A 260 11.72 -21.04 -12.46
N VAL A 261 10.55 -21.69 -12.36
CA VAL A 261 10.43 -23.16 -12.22
C VAL A 261 9.80 -23.85 -13.43
N ILE A 262 9.27 -23.09 -14.40
CA ILE A 262 8.49 -23.63 -15.52
C ILE A 262 9.31 -24.50 -16.49
N ASP A 263 10.59 -24.19 -16.68
CA ASP A 263 11.47 -24.97 -17.55
C ASP A 263 11.75 -26.37 -17.00
N LEU A 264 11.76 -26.48 -15.66
CA LEU A 264 11.93 -27.74 -14.96
C LEU A 264 10.59 -28.48 -14.79
N ILE A 265 9.53 -27.75 -14.41
CA ILE A 265 8.18 -28.28 -14.19
C ILE A 265 7.28 -27.79 -15.32
N SER A 266 7.42 -28.42 -16.51
CA SER A 266 6.67 -28.02 -17.71
C SER A 266 5.16 -28.03 -17.54
N GLY A 267 4.65 -28.84 -16.60
CA GLY A 267 3.23 -28.87 -16.22
C GLY A 267 2.71 -27.56 -15.62
N PHE A 268 3.56 -26.60 -15.24
CA PHE A 268 3.14 -25.29 -14.75
C PHE A 268 2.82 -24.26 -15.84
N ARG A 269 2.90 -24.59 -17.13
CA ARG A 269 2.42 -23.71 -18.22
C ARG A 269 0.99 -23.18 -18.02
N PRO A 270 -0.02 -23.97 -17.61
CA PRO A 270 -1.35 -23.45 -17.29
C PRO A 270 -1.34 -22.43 -16.13
N VAL A 271 -0.49 -22.63 -15.12
CA VAL A 271 -0.35 -21.72 -13.97
C VAL A 271 0.30 -20.41 -14.42
N LEU A 272 1.28 -20.45 -15.31
CA LEU A 272 1.87 -19.26 -15.92
C LEU A 272 0.82 -18.46 -16.72
N VAL A 273 0.04 -19.12 -17.57
CA VAL A 273 -1.03 -18.47 -18.34
C VAL A 273 -2.05 -17.81 -17.39
N TYR A 274 -2.48 -18.52 -16.35
CA TYR A 274 -3.39 -17.97 -15.34
C TYR A 274 -2.81 -16.73 -14.65
N SER A 275 -1.55 -16.81 -14.22
CA SER A 275 -0.90 -15.74 -13.46
C SER A 275 -0.62 -14.51 -14.33
N VAL A 276 -0.10 -14.68 -15.55
CA VAL A 276 0.20 -13.56 -16.47
C VAL A 276 -1.09 -12.85 -16.90
N PHE A 277 -2.11 -13.60 -17.32
CA PHE A 277 -3.40 -13.00 -17.68
C PHE A 277 -4.10 -12.38 -16.48
N GLY A 278 -3.89 -12.95 -15.29
CA GLY A 278 -4.35 -12.40 -14.03
C GLY A 278 -3.82 -10.99 -13.81
N VAL A 279 -2.49 -10.81 -13.78
CA VAL A 279 -1.87 -9.49 -13.49
C VAL A 279 -2.16 -8.42 -14.54
N PHE A 280 -2.37 -8.82 -15.80
CA PHE A 280 -2.79 -7.90 -16.86
C PHE A 280 -4.29 -7.59 -16.84
N SER A 281 -5.08 -8.31 -16.04
CA SER A 281 -6.52 -8.05 -15.90
C SER A 281 -6.80 -7.00 -14.85
N SER A 282 -7.93 -6.32 -14.99
CA SER A 282 -8.52 -5.48 -13.93
C SER A 282 -9.24 -6.33 -12.88
N ALA A 283 -9.87 -7.43 -13.31
CA ALA A 283 -10.55 -8.38 -12.44
C ALA A 283 -10.50 -9.80 -13.02
N VAL A 284 -10.55 -10.80 -12.13
CA VAL A 284 -10.60 -12.22 -12.46
C VAL A 284 -11.74 -12.88 -11.69
N GLU A 285 -12.57 -13.64 -12.39
CA GLU A 285 -13.75 -14.33 -11.83
C GLU A 285 -13.77 -15.80 -12.27
N SER A 286 -14.40 -16.68 -11.50
CA SER A 286 -14.64 -18.07 -11.90
C SER A 286 -16.08 -18.22 -12.36
N ARG A 287 -16.31 -18.69 -13.59
CA ARG A 287 -17.65 -18.86 -14.14
C ARG A 287 -17.79 -20.15 -14.91
N ASN A 288 -18.66 -21.04 -14.43
CA ASN A 288 -18.94 -22.35 -15.02
C ASN A 288 -17.67 -23.24 -15.16
N GLY A 289 -16.73 -23.13 -14.22
CA GLY A 289 -15.47 -23.88 -14.26
C GLY A 289 -14.42 -23.31 -15.22
N LEU A 290 -14.67 -22.16 -15.85
CA LEU A 290 -13.70 -21.41 -16.65
C LEU A 290 -13.27 -20.14 -15.91
N ILE A 291 -12.05 -19.69 -16.18
CA ILE A 291 -11.54 -18.44 -15.64
C ILE A 291 -11.89 -17.30 -16.59
N LYS A 292 -12.51 -16.26 -16.05
CA LYS A 292 -12.93 -15.07 -16.78
C LYS A 292 -11.97 -13.93 -16.43
N PHE A 293 -11.20 -13.51 -17.41
CA PHE A 293 -10.29 -12.37 -17.35
C PHE A 293 -10.99 -11.12 -17.89
N ILE A 294 -10.97 -10.03 -17.12
CA ILE A 294 -11.63 -8.77 -17.45
C ILE A 294 -10.58 -7.68 -17.51
N VAL A 295 -10.36 -7.10 -18.69
CA VAL A 295 -9.46 -5.95 -18.88
C VAL A 295 -10.32 -4.71 -19.09
N THR A 296 -10.20 -3.77 -18.17
CA THR A 296 -10.94 -2.50 -18.20
C THR A 296 -9.94 -1.36 -18.34
N SER A 297 -10.04 -0.62 -19.44
CA SER A 297 -9.31 0.62 -19.66
C SER A 297 -10.24 1.58 -20.37
N GLU A 298 -10.66 2.69 -19.74
CA GLU A 298 -11.63 3.59 -20.39
C GLU A 298 -11.16 4.01 -21.81
N PRO A 299 -12.00 3.85 -22.86
CA PRO A 299 -13.42 3.49 -22.86
C PRO A 299 -13.72 1.99 -23.12
N THR A 300 -12.70 1.15 -23.29
CA THR A 300 -12.82 -0.25 -23.67
C THR A 300 -12.82 -1.18 -22.45
N THR A 301 -13.85 -2.02 -22.38
CA THR A 301 -13.86 -3.19 -21.50
C THR A 301 -13.99 -4.39 -22.40
N PHE A 302 -13.01 -5.28 -22.35
CA PHE A 302 -13.12 -6.58 -22.99
C PHE A 302 -13.00 -7.67 -21.94
N THR A 303 -13.65 -8.79 -22.22
CA THR A 303 -13.83 -9.89 -21.27
C THR A 303 -13.63 -11.18 -22.00
N LYS A 304 -12.77 -12.04 -21.47
CA LYS A 304 -12.47 -13.32 -22.06
C LYS A 304 -12.62 -14.44 -21.04
N GLN A 305 -13.33 -15.49 -21.41
CA GLN A 305 -13.38 -16.75 -20.65
C GLN A 305 -12.42 -17.74 -21.28
N VAL A 306 -11.56 -18.33 -20.47
CA VAL A 306 -10.54 -19.28 -20.91
C VAL A 306 -10.43 -20.43 -19.92
N ASN A 307 -10.00 -21.57 -20.44
CA ASN A 307 -9.43 -22.63 -19.63
C ASN A 307 -7.90 -22.53 -19.76
N PRO A 308 -7.16 -22.14 -18.71
CA PRO A 308 -5.70 -22.01 -18.79
C PRO A 308 -5.00 -23.29 -19.25
N HIS A 309 -5.56 -24.48 -18.99
CA HIS A 309 -5.02 -25.74 -19.51
C HIS A 309 -5.12 -25.82 -21.03
N GLU A 310 -6.29 -25.56 -21.61
CA GLU A 310 -6.50 -25.59 -23.06
C GLU A 310 -5.61 -24.56 -23.76
N VAL A 311 -5.57 -23.33 -23.23
CA VAL A 311 -4.73 -22.26 -23.80
C VAL A 311 -3.25 -22.64 -23.76
N SER A 312 -2.78 -23.22 -22.66
CA SER A 312 -1.37 -23.64 -22.54
C SER A 312 -0.97 -24.78 -23.48
N GLN A 313 -1.95 -25.58 -23.95
CA GLN A 313 -1.73 -26.64 -24.94
C GLN A 313 -1.74 -26.09 -26.37
N ASP A 314 -2.53 -25.06 -26.62
CA ASP A 314 -2.61 -24.37 -27.92
C ASP A 314 -1.37 -23.48 -28.17
N TYR A 315 -0.75 -22.97 -27.12
CA TYR A 315 0.49 -22.18 -27.21
C TYR A 315 1.72 -23.07 -27.39
N ASP A 316 2.51 -22.74 -28.42
CA ASP A 316 3.84 -23.30 -28.57
C ASP A 316 4.82 -22.66 -27.57
N SER A 317 6.06 -23.18 -27.50
CA SER A 317 7.07 -22.63 -26.60
C SER A 317 7.39 -21.16 -26.89
N SER A 318 7.28 -20.72 -28.15
CA SER A 318 7.53 -19.32 -28.52
C SER A 318 6.47 -18.40 -27.92
N ALA A 319 5.19 -18.77 -27.98
CA ALA A 319 4.12 -18.00 -27.38
C ALA A 319 4.26 -17.92 -25.85
N ILE A 320 4.73 -18.99 -25.20
CA ILE A 320 5.03 -18.98 -23.76
C ILE A 320 6.19 -18.03 -23.45
N GLU A 321 7.27 -18.07 -24.22
CA GLU A 321 8.42 -17.15 -24.07
C GLU A 321 8.00 -15.68 -24.24
N GLU A 322 7.12 -15.38 -25.20
CA GLU A 322 6.58 -14.03 -25.40
C GLU A 322 5.73 -13.55 -24.21
N LEU A 323 4.94 -14.43 -23.58
CA LEU A 323 4.22 -14.09 -22.34
C LEU A 323 5.17 -13.79 -21.18
N VAL A 324 6.24 -14.57 -21.05
CA VAL A 324 7.30 -14.30 -20.06
C VAL A 324 7.94 -12.95 -20.34
N SER A 325 8.30 -12.65 -21.59
CA SER A 325 8.88 -11.37 -21.98
C SER A 325 7.95 -10.19 -21.70
N ALA A 326 6.65 -10.34 -21.96
CA ALA A 326 5.66 -9.32 -21.63
C ALA A 326 5.62 -9.05 -20.11
N TYR A 327 5.61 -10.12 -19.30
CA TYR A 327 5.63 -9.97 -17.85
C TYR A 327 6.93 -9.37 -17.32
N GLU A 328 8.10 -9.76 -17.81
CA GLU A 328 9.38 -9.23 -17.32
C GLU A 328 9.49 -7.71 -17.48
N ILE A 329 8.90 -7.16 -18.55
CA ILE A 329 8.86 -5.71 -18.79
C ILE A 329 7.83 -5.04 -17.88
N TYR A 330 6.69 -5.70 -17.68
CA TYR A 330 5.67 -5.23 -16.75
C TYR A 330 6.17 -5.21 -15.30
N ALA A 331 6.92 -6.24 -14.90
CA ALA A 331 7.39 -6.46 -13.53
C ALA A 331 8.31 -5.34 -13.02
N GLU A 332 9.01 -4.62 -13.91
CA GLU A 332 9.91 -3.53 -13.52
C GLU A 332 9.17 -2.44 -12.72
N HIS A 333 7.88 -2.20 -13.00
CA HIS A 333 7.10 -1.08 -12.45
C HIS A 333 5.68 -1.54 -12.05
N GLU A 334 5.48 -2.82 -11.77
CA GLU A 334 4.16 -3.40 -11.47
C GLU A 334 3.53 -2.80 -10.20
N ASP A 335 4.34 -2.23 -9.32
CA ASP A 335 3.93 -1.53 -8.10
C ASP A 335 3.11 -0.25 -8.39
N LYS A 336 3.32 0.38 -9.56
CA LYS A 336 2.71 1.67 -9.92
C LYS A 336 1.35 1.49 -10.59
N ALA A 337 0.27 1.94 -9.95
CA ALA A 337 -1.10 1.83 -10.49
C ALA A 337 -1.26 2.41 -11.90
N ALA A 338 -0.72 3.62 -12.16
CA ALA A 338 -0.81 4.26 -13.46
C ALA A 338 -0.08 3.46 -14.57
N PHE A 339 1.03 2.80 -14.23
CA PHE A 339 1.76 1.93 -15.15
C PHE A 339 0.89 0.73 -15.55
N ARG A 340 0.23 0.10 -14.57
CA ARG A 340 -0.68 -1.04 -14.82
C ARG A 340 -1.84 -0.65 -15.73
N ASP A 341 -2.42 0.53 -15.53
CA ASP A 341 -3.53 1.01 -16.35
C ASP A 341 -3.11 1.31 -17.79
N PHE A 342 -1.88 1.82 -18.02
CA PHE A 342 -1.35 1.98 -19.37
C PHE A 342 -1.09 0.63 -20.06
N TRP A 343 -0.59 -0.37 -19.35
CA TRP A 343 -0.46 -1.73 -19.91
C TRP A 343 -1.80 -2.31 -20.31
N ARG A 344 -2.82 -2.19 -19.46
CA ARG A 344 -4.20 -2.61 -19.78
C ARG A 344 -4.74 -1.90 -21.01
N LEU A 345 -4.53 -0.59 -21.10
CA LEU A 345 -4.94 0.21 -22.24
C LEU A 345 -4.21 -0.20 -23.52
N ALA A 346 -2.90 -0.47 -23.45
CA ALA A 346 -2.12 -0.94 -24.58
C ALA A 346 -2.62 -2.32 -25.06
N ILE A 347 -2.84 -3.26 -24.15
CA ILE A 347 -3.41 -4.57 -24.48
C ILE A 347 -4.80 -4.41 -25.11
N ALA A 348 -5.68 -3.58 -24.53
CA ALA A 348 -7.04 -3.38 -25.02
C ALA A 348 -7.14 -2.66 -26.37
N ASN A 349 -6.11 -1.92 -26.79
CA ASN A 349 -6.08 -1.23 -28.08
C ASN A 349 -5.34 -2.02 -29.16
N THR A 350 -4.39 -2.87 -28.79
CA THR A 350 -3.56 -3.62 -29.73
C THR A 350 -4.10 -5.03 -29.98
N CYS A 351 -4.64 -5.69 -28.95
CA CYS A 351 -5.11 -7.06 -29.05
C CYS A 351 -6.63 -7.12 -29.28
N ASP A 352 -7.07 -7.92 -30.25
CA ASP A 352 -8.49 -8.22 -30.45
C ASP A 352 -9.03 -9.14 -29.32
N ASP A 353 -8.17 -9.99 -28.75
CA ASP A 353 -8.44 -10.89 -27.63
C ASP A 353 -7.22 -10.96 -26.69
N LEU A 354 -7.43 -11.28 -25.40
CA LEU A 354 -6.32 -11.51 -24.46
C LEU A 354 -5.42 -12.65 -24.93
N LEU A 355 -6.02 -13.64 -25.62
CA LEU A 355 -5.31 -14.78 -26.17
C LEU A 355 -4.32 -14.39 -27.30
N ASP A 356 -4.45 -13.20 -27.87
CA ASP A 356 -3.56 -12.74 -28.93
C ASP A 356 -2.32 -12.02 -28.36
N LEU A 357 -2.26 -11.78 -27.04
CA LEU A 357 -1.14 -11.09 -26.39
C LEU A 357 0.25 -11.60 -26.80
N PRO A 358 0.53 -12.93 -26.86
CA PRO A 358 1.84 -13.43 -27.29
C PRO A 358 2.25 -12.97 -28.69
N ASN A 359 1.30 -12.75 -29.60
CA ASN A 359 1.57 -12.34 -30.98
C ASN A 359 1.77 -10.82 -31.12
N HIS A 360 1.41 -10.04 -30.11
CA HIS A 360 1.38 -8.58 -30.15
C HIS A 360 2.23 -7.92 -29.06
N VAL A 361 3.13 -8.66 -28.38
CA VAL A 361 3.95 -8.15 -27.27
C VAL A 361 4.71 -6.89 -27.65
N ASP A 362 5.37 -6.88 -28.81
CA ASP A 362 6.12 -5.71 -29.29
C ASP A 362 5.20 -4.51 -29.58
N GLU A 363 4.04 -4.75 -30.19
CA GLU A 363 3.07 -3.69 -30.49
C GLU A 363 2.44 -3.11 -29.23
N VAL A 364 2.13 -3.95 -28.24
CA VAL A 364 1.66 -3.53 -26.91
C VAL A 364 2.74 -2.70 -26.21
N ARG A 365 3.99 -3.15 -26.26
CA ARG A 365 5.13 -2.45 -25.66
C ARG A 365 5.35 -1.07 -26.29
N ASP A 366 5.30 -0.97 -27.61
CA ASP A 366 5.47 0.30 -28.32
C ASP A 366 4.31 1.25 -28.02
N TYR A 367 3.06 0.77 -28.04
CA TYR A 367 1.91 1.59 -27.66
C TYR A 367 1.99 2.06 -26.20
N TYR A 368 2.42 1.18 -25.29
CA TYR A 368 2.66 1.51 -23.89
C TYR A 368 3.72 2.62 -23.75
N ARG A 369 4.82 2.57 -24.51
CA ARG A 369 5.84 3.62 -24.52
C ARG A 369 5.29 4.94 -25.05
N ASP A 370 4.47 4.90 -26.09
CA ASP A 370 3.79 6.09 -26.61
C ASP A 370 2.84 6.69 -25.55
N LEU A 371 2.06 5.86 -24.85
CA LEU A 371 1.22 6.31 -23.73
C LEU A 371 2.05 6.93 -22.59
N GLN A 372 3.22 6.37 -22.27
CA GLN A 372 4.11 6.99 -21.29
C GLN A 372 4.62 8.34 -21.76
N VAL A 373 5.02 8.47 -23.03
CA VAL A 373 5.48 9.74 -23.60
C VAL A 373 4.34 10.76 -23.60
N ASP A 374 3.15 10.39 -24.05
CA ASP A 374 1.96 11.25 -24.04
C ASP A 374 1.55 11.66 -22.63
N ALA A 375 1.61 10.73 -21.67
CA ALA A 375 1.36 11.02 -20.26
C ALA A 375 2.42 11.94 -19.68
N ILE A 376 3.70 11.73 -19.99
CA ILE A 376 4.80 12.61 -19.58
C ILE A 376 4.67 13.98 -20.24
N GLU A 377 4.34 14.07 -21.53
CA GLU A 377 4.16 15.32 -22.28
C GLU A 377 2.96 16.09 -21.76
N LYS A 378 1.82 15.44 -21.56
CA LYS A 378 0.63 16.05 -20.95
C LYS A 378 0.85 16.46 -19.51
N ASN A 379 1.49 15.60 -18.69
CA ASN A 379 1.85 15.96 -17.32
C ASN A 379 2.90 17.07 -17.29
N PHE A 380 3.80 17.15 -18.27
CA PHE A 380 4.80 18.20 -18.38
C PHE A 380 4.19 19.52 -18.87
N ASP A 381 3.22 19.49 -19.77
CA ASP A 381 2.44 20.66 -20.19
C ASP A 381 1.55 21.15 -19.04
N ASP A 382 0.84 20.26 -18.35
CA ASP A 382 0.02 20.60 -17.18
C ASP A 382 0.89 21.08 -15.99
N LEU A 383 2.06 20.47 -15.76
CA LEU A 383 3.04 20.91 -14.76
C LEU A 383 3.74 22.20 -15.19
N SER A 384 4.03 22.40 -16.47
CA SER A 384 4.61 23.64 -17.01
C SER A 384 3.61 24.78 -16.91
N ASP A 385 2.34 24.56 -17.22
CA ASP A 385 1.26 25.52 -17.02
C ASP A 385 1.06 25.82 -15.54
N ALA A 386 1.08 24.82 -14.66
CA ALA A 386 1.01 25.02 -13.21
C ALA A 386 2.23 25.79 -12.66
N ILE A 387 3.45 25.46 -13.10
CA ILE A 387 4.70 26.14 -12.72
C ILE A 387 4.72 27.57 -13.27
N GLN A 388 4.26 27.79 -14.51
CA GLN A 388 4.19 29.11 -15.13
C GLN A 388 3.11 29.96 -14.46
N GLN A 389 1.98 29.38 -14.05
CA GLN A 389 0.95 30.03 -13.24
C GLN A 389 1.47 30.36 -11.84
N ILE A 390 2.21 29.47 -11.17
CA ILE A 390 2.85 29.75 -9.87
C ILE A 390 3.92 30.83 -9.99
N HIS A 391 4.73 30.81 -11.05
CA HIS A 391 5.78 31.82 -11.22
C HIS A 391 5.19 33.19 -11.56
N SER A 392 4.12 33.22 -12.37
CA SER A 392 3.29 34.40 -12.64
C SER A 392 2.60 34.91 -11.37
N PHE A 393 2.01 34.01 -10.59
CA PHE A 393 1.38 34.31 -9.31
C PHE A 393 2.39 34.87 -8.31
N MET A 394 3.53 34.22 -8.10
CA MET A 394 4.59 34.68 -7.19
C MET A 394 5.20 36.02 -7.63
N THR A 395 5.31 36.27 -8.93
CA THR A 395 5.77 37.57 -9.46
C THR A 395 4.70 38.66 -9.27
N GLY A 396 3.43 38.33 -9.54
CA GLY A 396 2.28 39.19 -9.28
C GLY A 396 2.09 39.50 -7.80
N LEU A 397 2.31 38.50 -6.93
CA LEU A 397 2.27 38.59 -5.48
C LEU A 397 3.39 39.49 -4.95
N THR A 398 4.63 39.27 -5.42
CA THR A 398 5.78 40.09 -5.04
C THR A 398 5.53 41.56 -5.40
N ASN A 399 5.00 41.84 -6.60
CA ASN A 399 4.69 43.19 -7.03
C ASN A 399 3.52 43.80 -6.24
N ARG A 400 2.40 43.07 -6.07
CA ARG A 400 1.22 43.56 -5.33
C ARG A 400 1.49 43.80 -3.85
N VAL A 401 2.19 42.87 -3.18
CA VAL A 401 2.56 43.01 -1.76
C VAL A 401 3.61 44.10 -1.58
N SER A 402 4.60 44.21 -2.47
CA SER A 402 5.60 45.28 -2.42
C SER A 402 4.96 46.65 -2.66
N ASP A 403 4.10 46.79 -3.67
CA ASP A 403 3.42 48.05 -4.00
C ASP A 403 2.43 48.46 -2.90
N ALA A 404 1.58 47.54 -2.43
CA ALA A 404 0.63 47.81 -1.36
C ALA A 404 1.36 48.21 -0.06
N ALA A 405 2.44 47.49 0.30
CA ALA A 405 3.20 47.79 1.50
C ALA A 405 4.02 49.09 1.40
N THR A 406 4.52 49.43 0.22
CA THR A 406 5.23 50.70 -0.03
C THR A 406 4.26 51.87 -0.04
N GLN A 407 3.08 51.70 -0.63
CA GLN A 407 2.03 52.71 -0.67
C GLN A 407 1.44 52.96 0.73
N LEU A 408 1.19 51.91 1.53
CA LEU A 408 0.75 52.01 2.93
C LEU A 408 1.78 52.75 3.80
N SER A 409 3.06 52.40 3.68
CA SER A 409 4.15 53.09 4.39
C SER A 409 4.24 54.57 4.01
N ARG A 410 4.14 54.88 2.71
CA ARG A 410 4.18 56.26 2.20
C ARG A 410 2.98 57.08 2.68
N GLN A 411 1.79 56.47 2.78
CA GLN A 411 0.59 57.14 3.29
C GLN A 411 0.66 57.38 4.81
N ILE A 412 1.13 56.41 5.60
CA ILE A 412 1.35 56.58 7.05
C ILE A 412 2.40 57.66 7.31
N GLN A 413 3.50 57.69 6.56
CA GLN A 413 4.51 58.75 6.63
C GLN A 413 3.91 60.11 6.24
N THR A 414 3.10 60.16 5.18
CA THR A 414 2.41 61.39 4.78
C THR A 414 1.52 61.90 5.91
N LEU A 415 0.77 61.02 6.57
CA LEU A 415 -0.08 61.38 7.71
C LEU A 415 0.76 61.91 8.90
N LEU A 416 1.90 61.29 9.19
CA LEU A 416 2.85 61.76 10.20
C LEU A 416 3.41 63.16 9.86
N PHE A 417 3.78 63.39 8.59
CA PHE A 417 4.23 64.70 8.11
C PHE A 417 3.11 65.74 8.09
N THR A 418 1.87 65.37 7.76
CA THR A 418 0.71 66.26 7.82
C THR A 418 0.39 66.64 9.26
N LEU A 419 0.52 65.70 10.21
CA LEU A 419 0.31 65.92 11.63
C LEU A 419 1.39 66.86 12.21
N ILE A 420 2.66 66.62 11.88
CA ILE A 420 3.77 67.52 12.22
C ILE A 420 3.59 68.90 11.56
N GLY A 421 3.21 68.94 10.29
CA GLY A 421 2.96 70.17 9.53
C GLY A 421 1.81 70.98 10.10
N THR A 422 0.75 70.31 10.58
CA THR A 422 -0.38 70.95 11.26
C THR A 422 0.04 71.55 12.60
N ILE A 423 0.85 70.82 13.39
CA ILE A 423 1.42 71.33 14.64
C ILE A 423 2.32 72.55 14.38
N ILE A 424 3.17 72.50 13.36
CA ILE A 424 4.06 73.62 12.97
C ILE A 424 3.26 74.81 12.45
N ALA A 425 2.23 74.58 11.64
CA ALA A 425 1.36 75.64 11.12
C ALA A 425 0.59 76.34 12.25
N ASN A 426 0.12 75.58 13.24
CA ASN A 426 -0.49 76.12 14.45
C ASN A 426 0.50 76.92 15.29
N LEU A 427 1.72 76.41 15.46
CA LEU A 427 2.80 77.14 16.16
C LEU A 427 3.14 78.46 15.43
N PHE A 428 3.15 78.42 14.10
CA PHE A 428 3.41 79.58 13.24
C PHE A 428 2.29 80.62 13.29
N LEU A 429 1.02 80.20 13.36
CA LEU A 429 -0.12 81.09 13.56
C LEU A 429 -0.02 81.82 14.91
N VAL A 430 0.34 81.11 15.97
CA VAL A 430 0.59 81.69 17.31
C VAL A 430 1.73 82.70 17.27
N LEU A 431 2.87 82.32 16.69
CA LEU A 431 4.07 83.16 16.63
C LEU A 431 3.89 84.39 15.72
N ARG A 432 3.19 84.26 14.58
CA ARG A 432 3.09 85.32 13.58
C ARG A 432 2.03 86.37 13.91
N TRP A 433 0.91 85.99 14.53
CA TRP A 433 -0.21 86.91 14.79
C TRP A 433 -0.37 87.26 16.28
N ASN A 434 0.42 86.63 17.16
CA ASN A 434 0.38 86.81 18.62
C ASN A 434 -1.04 86.73 19.21
N ASN A 435 -1.92 85.96 18.57
CA ASN A 435 -3.32 85.89 18.91
C ASN A 435 -3.73 84.43 19.07
N VAL A 436 -3.62 83.95 20.31
CA VAL A 436 -3.87 82.56 20.72
C VAL A 436 -5.34 82.15 20.49
N THR A 437 -6.22 83.13 20.29
CA THR A 437 -7.68 83.00 20.21
C THR A 437 -8.20 82.26 18.96
N TYR A 438 -7.38 82.11 17.91
CA TYR A 438 -7.76 81.39 16.69
C TYR A 438 -7.22 79.96 16.61
N VAL A 439 -6.37 79.55 17.56
CA VAL A 439 -5.75 78.21 17.57
C VAL A 439 -6.79 77.10 17.78
N PRO A 440 -7.72 77.20 18.74
CA PRO A 440 -8.67 76.11 18.98
C PRO A 440 -9.58 75.80 17.78
N PRO A 441 -10.26 76.78 17.14
CA PRO A 441 -11.20 76.45 16.07
C PRO A 441 -10.53 75.87 14.81
N PHE A 442 -9.35 76.35 14.44
CA PHE A 442 -8.61 75.83 13.28
C PHE A 442 -8.05 74.43 13.54
N SER A 443 -7.51 74.20 14.73
CA SER A 443 -6.96 72.89 15.13
C SER A 443 -8.06 71.83 15.24
N LEU A 444 -9.20 72.17 15.85
CA LEU A 444 -10.34 71.25 15.99
C LEU A 444 -10.92 70.86 14.63
N PHE A 445 -10.97 71.80 13.68
CA PHE A 445 -11.41 71.53 12.31
C PHE A 445 -10.48 70.55 11.58
N ILE A 446 -9.17 70.76 11.62
CA ILE A 446 -8.21 69.86 10.96
C ILE A 446 -8.22 68.47 11.60
N LEU A 447 -8.33 68.40 12.93
CA LEU A 447 -8.44 67.12 13.65
C LEU A 447 -9.69 66.35 13.22
N ALA A 448 -10.83 67.02 13.06
CA ALA A 448 -12.07 66.39 12.61
C ALA A 448 -11.94 65.84 11.17
N VAL A 449 -11.26 66.56 10.27
CA VAL A 449 -11.00 66.08 8.90
C VAL A 449 -10.06 64.88 8.88
N LEU A 450 -8.98 64.90 9.67
CA LEU A 450 -8.04 63.78 9.75
C LEU A 450 -8.73 62.51 10.28
N VAL A 451 -9.48 62.63 11.38
CA VAL A 451 -10.16 61.48 11.99
C VAL A 451 -11.34 61.00 11.13
N GLY A 452 -12.10 61.90 10.51
CA GLY A 452 -13.30 61.56 9.75
C GLY A 452 -13.06 61.06 8.33
N PHE A 453 -11.98 61.47 7.66
CA PHE A 453 -11.73 61.11 6.25
C PHE A 453 -10.44 60.34 6.01
N TYR A 454 -9.35 60.66 6.70
CA TYR A 454 -8.05 60.04 6.41
C TYR A 454 -7.84 58.70 7.12
N PHE A 455 -8.29 58.58 8.37
CA PHE A 455 -8.19 57.33 9.13
C PHE A 455 -8.97 56.16 8.52
N PRO A 456 -10.23 56.35 8.08
CA PRO A 456 -11.01 55.29 7.46
C PRO A 456 -10.37 54.80 6.16
N LEU A 457 -9.86 55.72 5.35
CA LEU A 457 -9.22 55.41 4.07
C LEU A 457 -7.92 54.59 4.23
N ILE A 458 -7.24 54.70 5.37
CA ILE A 458 -6.06 53.87 5.68
C ILE A 458 -6.49 52.53 6.26
N GLN A 459 -7.55 52.49 7.05
CA GLN A 459 -8.07 51.22 7.57
C GLN A 459 -8.65 50.35 6.46
N ASP A 460 -9.41 50.91 5.52
CA ASP A 460 -9.93 50.18 4.35
C ASP A 460 -8.76 49.52 3.59
N ARG A 461 -7.60 50.19 3.52
CA ARG A 461 -6.38 49.62 2.90
C ARG A 461 -5.66 48.58 3.75
N ILE A 462 -5.76 48.66 5.07
CA ILE A 462 -5.27 47.60 5.96
C ILE A 462 -6.17 46.37 5.83
N GLU A 463 -7.48 46.59 5.67
CA GLU A 463 -8.47 45.55 5.40
C GLU A 463 -8.24 44.90 4.04
N ASP A 464 -8.00 45.68 2.97
CA ASP A 464 -7.57 45.19 1.64
C ASP A 464 -6.29 44.33 1.74
N LEU A 465 -5.32 44.73 2.57
CA LEU A 465 -4.09 43.96 2.79
C LEU A 465 -4.36 42.65 3.54
N SER A 466 -5.33 42.64 4.46
CA SER A 466 -5.73 41.47 5.24
C SER A 466 -6.56 40.48 4.39
N GLU A 467 -7.38 40.98 3.48
CA GLU A 467 -8.16 40.19 2.53
C GLU A 467 -7.25 39.56 1.48
N LEU A 468 -6.31 40.33 0.93
CA LEU A 468 -5.27 39.82 0.03
C LEU A 468 -4.41 38.74 0.70
N ARG A 469 -4.14 38.82 2.01
CA ARG A 469 -3.44 37.75 2.75
C ARG A 469 -4.24 36.44 2.77
N LYS A 470 -5.55 36.51 2.99
CA LYS A 470 -6.44 35.34 3.06
C LYS A 470 -6.66 34.71 1.69
N GLU A 471 -6.80 35.53 0.66
CA GLU A 471 -6.92 35.08 -0.73
C GLU A 471 -5.66 34.31 -1.16
N VAL A 472 -4.48 34.82 -0.80
CA VAL A 472 -3.18 34.20 -1.11
C VAL A 472 -2.97 32.86 -0.42
N GLU A 473 -3.42 32.72 0.84
CA GLU A 473 -3.32 31.46 1.59
C GLU A 473 -4.21 30.38 0.96
N LYS A 474 -5.43 30.77 0.57
CA LYS A 474 -6.41 29.89 -0.09
C LYS A 474 -5.98 29.46 -1.50
N ASP A 475 -5.46 30.40 -2.29
CA ASP A 475 -5.00 30.09 -3.65
C ASP A 475 -3.77 29.16 -3.61
N TYR A 476 -2.87 29.34 -2.64
CA TYR A 476 -1.73 28.44 -2.46
C TYR A 476 -2.15 27.02 -2.06
N GLU A 477 -3.10 26.86 -1.13
CA GLU A 477 -3.63 25.53 -0.76
C GLU A 477 -4.26 24.82 -1.96
N MET A 478 -4.93 25.57 -2.84
CA MET A 478 -5.50 25.02 -4.07
C MET A 478 -4.41 24.54 -5.04
N TYR A 479 -3.36 25.34 -5.26
CA TYR A 479 -2.25 24.97 -6.14
C TYR A 479 -1.35 23.85 -5.57
N GLU A 480 -1.15 23.79 -4.25
CA GLU A 480 -0.43 22.69 -3.60
C GLU A 480 -1.18 21.36 -3.76
N ALA A 481 -2.50 21.37 -3.56
CA ALA A 481 -3.34 20.20 -3.75
C ALA A 481 -3.35 19.70 -5.20
N GLU A 482 -3.34 20.63 -6.17
CA GLU A 482 -3.24 20.31 -7.59
C GLU A 482 -1.89 19.61 -7.89
N ILE A 483 -0.75 20.15 -7.43
CA ILE A 483 0.58 19.61 -7.77
C ILE A 483 0.91 18.30 -7.02
N ARG A 484 0.52 18.16 -5.74
CA ARG A 484 0.69 16.90 -4.99
C ARG A 484 -0.04 15.72 -5.63
N ARG A 485 -1.14 16.00 -6.35
CA ARG A 485 -1.89 14.98 -7.09
C ARG A 485 -1.11 14.40 -8.27
N PHE A 486 -0.11 15.11 -8.79
CA PHE A 486 0.62 14.73 -10.01
C PHE A 486 2.03 14.17 -9.75
N SER A 487 2.78 14.65 -8.75
CA SER A 487 4.04 14.01 -8.32
C SER A 487 4.59 14.64 -7.04
N GLU A 488 4.71 13.86 -5.97
CA GLU A 488 5.32 14.31 -4.70
C GLU A 488 6.87 14.31 -4.75
N GLN A 489 7.47 13.69 -5.77
CA GLN A 489 8.92 13.41 -5.82
C GLN A 489 9.73 14.34 -6.75
N ILE A 490 9.09 15.11 -7.63
CA ILE A 490 9.78 15.91 -8.66
C ILE A 490 9.89 17.39 -8.28
N PHE A 491 9.12 17.87 -7.30
CA PHE A 491 8.98 19.29 -7.00
C PHE A 491 9.43 19.64 -5.57
N ASP A 492 10.35 20.61 -5.43
CA ASP A 492 10.83 21.10 -4.13
C ASP A 492 9.82 22.08 -3.51
N PHE A 493 8.82 21.52 -2.85
CA PHE A 493 7.79 22.27 -2.13
C PHE A 493 8.37 23.06 -0.94
N GLU A 494 9.52 22.66 -0.40
CA GLU A 494 10.13 23.26 0.79
C GLU A 494 10.67 24.66 0.48
N GLU A 495 11.29 24.85 -0.69
CA GLU A 495 11.75 26.19 -1.13
C GLU A 495 10.57 27.15 -1.41
N LEU A 496 9.49 26.63 -1.98
CA LEU A 496 8.30 27.42 -2.35
C LEU A 496 7.46 27.80 -1.12
N GLU A 497 7.29 26.87 -0.18
CA GLU A 497 6.69 27.12 1.12
C GLU A 497 7.50 28.12 1.94
N GLY A 498 8.84 27.99 1.93
CA GLY A 498 9.74 28.95 2.58
C GLY A 498 9.61 30.38 2.05
N ARG A 499 9.39 30.55 0.75
CA ARG A 499 9.15 31.87 0.13
C ARG A 499 7.76 32.42 0.46
N LYS A 500 6.71 31.60 0.39
CA LYS A 500 5.34 31.94 0.83
C LYS A 500 5.35 32.46 2.26
N ASP A 501 5.92 31.69 3.18
CA ASP A 501 5.97 31.99 4.60
C ASP A 501 6.73 33.28 4.91
N SER A 502 7.81 33.54 4.17
CA SER A 502 8.55 34.80 4.28
C SER A 502 7.68 36.00 3.90
N TYR A 503 6.92 35.93 2.81
CA TYR A 503 6.05 37.02 2.36
C TYR A 503 4.83 37.22 3.26
N ILE A 504 4.18 36.13 3.71
CA ILE A 504 3.08 36.19 4.68
C ILE A 504 3.57 36.80 6.00
N ARG A 505 4.77 36.44 6.45
CA ARG A 505 5.39 36.99 7.66
C ARG A 505 5.70 38.48 7.52
N ILE A 506 6.16 38.93 6.35
CA ILE A 506 6.40 40.36 6.06
C ILE A 506 5.07 41.14 6.05
N ALA A 507 4.03 40.61 5.40
CA ALA A 507 2.71 41.22 5.36
C ALA A 507 2.10 41.34 6.77
N LYS A 508 2.09 40.23 7.54
CA LYS A 508 1.60 40.19 8.94
C LYS A 508 2.36 41.16 9.84
N LYS A 509 3.68 41.25 9.70
CA LYS A 509 4.51 42.19 10.47
C LYS A 509 4.18 43.65 10.13
N LYS A 510 3.92 43.97 8.85
CA LYS A 510 3.57 45.32 8.41
C LYS A 510 2.14 45.72 8.76
N GLU A 511 1.20 44.78 8.70
CA GLU A 511 -0.20 44.94 9.15
C GLU A 511 -0.25 45.27 10.64
N GLY A 512 0.38 44.44 11.48
CA GLY A 512 0.46 44.69 12.93
C GLY A 512 1.18 46.01 13.25
N TRP A 513 2.29 46.29 12.57
CA TRP A 513 2.97 47.58 12.72
C TRP A 513 2.08 48.76 12.32
N ALA A 514 1.31 48.65 11.23
CA ALA A 514 0.43 49.71 10.77
C ALA A 514 -0.74 49.93 11.74
N GLN A 515 -1.40 48.85 12.21
CA GLN A 515 -2.47 48.89 13.20
C GLN A 515 -1.99 49.54 14.51
N ASP A 516 -0.85 49.11 15.06
CA ASP A 516 -0.27 49.67 16.28
C ASP A 516 0.04 51.17 16.14
N ARG A 517 0.59 51.57 14.98
CA ARG A 517 0.92 52.98 14.71
C ARG A 517 -0.34 53.82 14.57
N LEU A 518 -1.37 53.29 13.93
CA LEU A 518 -2.63 53.98 13.65
C LEU A 518 -3.41 54.19 14.96
N ASP A 519 -3.47 53.19 15.84
CA ASP A 519 -4.01 53.31 17.19
C ASP A 519 -3.26 54.36 18.03
N LEU A 520 -1.92 54.33 18.00
CA LEU A 520 -1.10 55.31 18.73
C LEU A 520 -1.36 56.75 18.25
N ILE A 521 -1.44 56.97 16.93
CA ILE A 521 -1.73 58.29 16.36
C ILE A 521 -3.16 58.71 16.70
N PHE A 522 -4.13 57.79 16.65
CA PHE A 522 -5.52 58.06 17.05
C PHE A 522 -5.60 58.55 18.50
N ARG A 523 -4.97 57.84 19.44
CA ARG A 523 -4.95 58.23 20.87
C ARG A 523 -4.29 59.59 21.07
N LEU A 524 -3.19 59.89 20.39
CA LEU A 524 -2.54 61.20 20.44
C LEU A 524 -3.46 62.31 19.92
N LEU A 525 -4.10 62.10 18.77
CA LEU A 525 -5.05 63.07 18.20
C LEU A 525 -6.23 63.32 19.14
N MET A 526 -6.79 62.26 19.74
CA MET A 526 -7.90 62.36 20.70
C MET A 526 -7.50 63.09 21.99
N THR A 527 -6.27 62.89 22.45
CA THR A 527 -5.73 63.63 23.61
C THR A 527 -5.61 65.13 23.31
N ILE A 528 -5.05 65.48 22.14
CA ILE A 528 -4.90 66.86 21.69
C ILE A 528 -6.29 67.50 21.52
N TRP A 529 -7.23 66.78 20.92
CA TRP A 529 -8.61 67.23 20.77
C TRP A 529 -9.26 67.51 22.13
N GLY A 530 -9.17 66.58 23.08
CA GLY A 530 -9.76 66.72 24.41
C GLY A 530 -9.21 67.94 25.15
N GLY A 531 -7.90 68.16 25.08
CA GLY A 531 -7.25 69.35 25.63
C GLY A 531 -7.73 70.65 24.99
N LEU A 532 -7.86 70.70 23.66
CA LEU A 532 -8.35 71.85 22.91
C LEU A 532 -9.83 72.15 23.17
N ALA A 533 -10.66 71.11 23.30
CA ALA A 533 -12.07 71.24 23.63
C ALA A 533 -12.26 71.80 25.05
N ILE A 534 -11.54 71.26 26.04
CA ILE A 534 -11.55 71.78 27.41
C ILE A 534 -11.08 73.24 27.44
N TRP A 535 -10.00 73.56 26.72
CA TRP A 535 -9.51 74.94 26.63
C TRP A 535 -10.55 75.87 25.98
N SER A 536 -11.27 75.41 24.96
CA SER A 536 -12.33 76.19 24.31
C SER A 536 -13.51 76.49 25.23
N PHE A 537 -13.80 75.60 26.19
CA PHE A 537 -14.89 75.78 27.16
C PHE A 537 -14.49 76.59 28.39
N VAL A 538 -13.27 76.41 28.89
CA VAL A 538 -12.79 77.06 30.11
C VAL A 538 -12.15 78.42 29.83
N GLY A 539 -11.40 78.53 28.73
CA GLY A 539 -10.56 79.70 28.43
C GLY A 539 -11.29 80.88 27.77
N TYR A 540 -12.54 80.69 27.30
CA TYR A 540 -13.27 81.71 26.53
C TYR A 540 -14.69 81.93 27.07
N GLU A 541 -15.29 83.08 26.73
CA GLU A 541 -16.66 83.43 27.14
C GLU A 541 -17.71 82.49 26.55
N ALA A 542 -18.82 82.30 27.26
CA ALA A 542 -19.81 81.26 26.98
C ALA A 542 -20.48 81.38 25.59
N VAL A 543 -20.58 82.60 25.04
CA VAL A 543 -21.13 82.87 23.71
C VAL A 543 -20.03 83.39 22.77
N SER A 544 -18.83 82.82 22.89
CA SER A 544 -17.73 83.10 21.99
C SER A 544 -17.73 82.11 20.80
N MET A 545 -17.14 82.53 19.68
CA MET A 545 -16.98 81.67 18.50
C MET A 545 -16.21 80.39 18.84
N GLN A 546 -15.27 80.46 19.77
CA GLN A 546 -14.42 79.34 20.22
C GLN A 546 -15.23 78.30 20.98
N THR A 547 -16.10 78.74 21.90
CA THR A 547 -16.99 77.83 22.65
C THR A 547 -18.02 77.19 21.72
N ILE A 548 -18.57 77.93 20.75
CA ILE A 548 -19.47 77.38 19.73
C ILE A 548 -18.77 76.32 18.87
N VAL A 549 -17.54 76.59 18.41
CA VAL A 549 -16.76 75.62 17.63
C VAL A 549 -16.39 74.40 18.48
N GLY A 550 -16.11 74.59 19.77
CA GLY A 550 -15.96 73.50 20.73
C GLY A 550 -17.20 72.59 20.79
N ILE A 551 -18.39 73.17 20.92
CA ILE A 551 -19.67 72.43 20.95
C ILE A 551 -19.91 71.72 19.60
N VAL A 552 -19.72 72.41 18.47
CA VAL A 552 -19.90 71.82 17.14
C VAL A 552 -18.92 70.67 16.90
N SER A 553 -17.66 70.81 17.32
CA SER A 553 -16.66 69.75 17.20
C SER A 553 -16.98 68.54 18.09
N LEU A 554 -17.54 68.75 19.28
CA LEU A 554 -18.04 67.67 20.15
C LEU A 554 -19.17 66.89 19.46
N VAL A 555 -20.15 67.59 18.89
CA VAL A 555 -21.25 66.95 18.14
C VAL A 555 -20.72 66.23 16.90
N GLY A 556 -19.81 66.86 16.15
CA GLY A 556 -19.16 66.25 15.00
C GLY A 556 -18.40 64.96 15.36
N LEU A 557 -17.70 64.96 16.50
CA LEU A 557 -16.95 63.81 16.97
C LEU A 557 -17.87 62.67 17.47
N ILE A 558 -19.02 62.98 18.06
CA ILE A 558 -20.08 62.00 18.37
C ILE A 558 -20.67 61.40 17.07
N GLY A 559 -20.81 62.20 16.00
CA GLY A 559 -21.22 61.72 14.69
C GLY A 559 -20.18 60.78 14.05
N ILE A 560 -18.90 61.14 14.12
CA ILE A 560 -17.77 60.31 13.72
C ILE A 560 -17.74 59.01 14.53
N TRP A 561 -18.02 59.06 15.84
CA TRP A 561 -18.14 57.87 16.68
C TRP A 561 -19.21 56.91 16.19
N TYR A 562 -20.43 57.41 15.90
CA TYR A 562 -21.51 56.56 15.40
C TYR A 562 -21.11 55.85 14.10
N TYR A 563 -20.45 56.56 13.19
CA TYR A 563 -20.04 56.04 11.90
C TYR A 563 -18.85 55.06 11.97
N HIS A 564 -17.89 55.28 12.88
CA HIS A 564 -16.65 54.48 12.97
C HIS A 564 -16.61 53.46 14.11
N SER A 565 -17.70 53.25 14.86
CA SER A 565 -17.72 52.34 16.02
C SER A 565 -17.38 50.87 15.71
N LYS A 566 -17.36 50.47 14.42
CA LYS A 566 -17.04 49.10 13.96
C LYS A 566 -15.57 48.92 13.52
N ASN A 567 -14.78 49.99 13.54
CA ASN A 567 -13.44 50.03 12.99
C ASN A 567 -12.37 49.64 14.02
N GLU A 568 -11.39 48.79 13.66
CA GLU A 568 -10.43 48.19 14.60
C GLU A 568 -9.46 49.20 15.24
N TYR A 569 -9.13 50.32 14.57
CA TYR A 569 -8.27 51.37 15.15
C TYR A 569 -8.98 52.21 16.22
N PHE A 570 -10.29 52.05 16.38
CA PHE A 570 -11.12 52.92 17.18
C PHE A 570 -11.16 52.44 18.64
N ASP A 571 -10.27 52.97 19.49
CA ASP A 571 -10.34 52.73 20.94
C ASP A 571 -11.52 53.48 21.57
N LEU A 572 -12.67 52.82 21.57
CA LEU A 572 -13.94 53.30 22.10
C LEU A 572 -13.82 53.76 23.56
N ARG A 573 -13.06 53.03 24.39
CA ARG A 573 -12.93 53.35 25.82
C ARG A 573 -12.15 54.63 26.02
N TYR A 574 -11.09 54.82 25.23
CA TYR A 574 -10.28 56.03 25.29
C TYR A 574 -11.05 57.26 24.82
N MET A 575 -11.79 57.14 23.70
CA MET A 575 -12.58 58.24 23.15
C MET A 575 -13.71 58.68 24.11
N VAL A 576 -14.42 57.72 24.70
CA VAL A 576 -15.48 58.00 25.70
C VAL A 576 -14.90 58.76 26.89
N GLY A 577 -13.69 58.40 27.34
CA GLY A 577 -12.99 59.14 28.40
C GLY A 577 -12.72 60.60 28.05
N CYS A 578 -12.21 60.88 26.84
CA CYS A 578 -11.96 62.24 26.37
C CYS A 578 -13.27 63.05 26.23
N VAL A 579 -14.30 62.46 25.65
CA VAL A 579 -15.62 63.10 25.47
C VAL A 579 -16.27 63.40 26.82
N ALA A 580 -16.23 62.45 27.77
CA ALA A 580 -16.76 62.64 29.11
C ALA A 580 -16.03 63.76 29.86
N ALA A 581 -14.70 63.84 29.72
CA ALA A 581 -13.91 64.92 30.32
C ALA A 581 -14.28 66.30 29.73
N SER A 582 -14.44 66.40 28.41
CA SER A 582 -14.85 67.64 27.73
C SER A 582 -16.30 68.04 28.05
N LEU A 583 -17.22 67.09 28.12
CA LEU A 583 -18.61 67.31 28.57
C LEU A 583 -18.67 67.76 30.03
N GLY A 584 -17.84 67.19 30.90
CA GLY A 584 -17.69 67.63 32.28
C GLY A 584 -17.24 69.09 32.37
N ALA A 585 -16.23 69.47 31.59
CA ALA A 585 -15.76 70.86 31.52
C ALA A 585 -16.85 71.83 30.99
N LEU A 586 -17.59 71.43 29.96
CA LEU A 586 -18.73 72.20 29.44
C LEU A 586 -19.84 72.34 30.50
N GLY A 587 -20.18 71.27 31.22
CA GLY A 587 -21.19 71.26 32.28
C GLY A 587 -20.82 72.17 33.45
N VAL A 588 -19.57 72.14 33.89
CA VAL A 588 -19.04 73.07 34.91
C VAL A 588 -19.15 74.53 34.43
N ARG A 589 -18.84 74.79 33.16
CA ARG A 589 -18.96 76.14 32.58
C ARG A 589 -20.41 76.62 32.51
N ILE A 590 -21.35 75.77 32.11
CA ILE A 590 -22.78 76.10 32.07
C ILE A 590 -23.32 76.39 33.47
N LEU A 591 -22.92 75.61 34.48
CA LEU A 591 -23.28 75.86 35.89
C LEU A 591 -22.76 77.21 36.40
N MET A 592 -21.51 77.58 36.05
CA MET A 592 -20.95 78.89 36.39
C MET A 592 -21.71 80.05 35.73
N VAL A 593 -22.18 79.89 34.49
CA VAL A 593 -22.90 80.93 33.73
C VAL A 593 -24.35 81.08 34.21
N LEU A 594 -25.00 79.97 34.60
CA LEU A 594 -26.37 79.96 35.12
C LEU A 594 -26.48 80.41 36.59
N GLY A 595 -25.35 80.68 37.27
CA GLY A 595 -25.33 81.17 38.64
C GLY A 595 -25.82 80.16 39.69
N ILE A 596 -25.73 78.86 39.40
CA ILE A 596 -26.09 77.79 40.33
C ILE A 596 -24.78 77.21 40.89
N GLY A 597 -24.17 77.95 41.81
CA GLY A 597 -22.86 77.60 42.38
C GLY A 597 -22.28 78.72 43.23
N GLY A 598 -23.09 79.30 44.13
CA GLY A 598 -22.58 80.05 45.26
C GLY A 598 -22.31 79.08 46.41
N PHE A 599 -21.04 78.76 46.63
CA PHE A 599 -20.37 78.76 47.93
C PHE A 599 -18.85 78.75 47.73
#